data_AF-A0A953LV95-F1
#
_entry.id   AF-A0A953LV95-F1
#
_cell.length_a   1.000
_cell.length_b   1.000
_cell.length_c   1.000
_cell.angle_alpha   90.00
_cell.angle_beta   90.00
_cell.angle_gamma   90.00
#
_symmetry.space_group_name_H-M   'P 1'
#
loop_
_entity.id
_entity.type
_entity.pdbx_description
1 polymer ?
#
loop_
_entity_poly.entity_id
_entity_poly.type
_entity_poly.pdbx_seq_one_letter_code
_entity_poly.pdbx_strand_id
1 'polypeptide(L)' 'MKLTGWQGHSVRGFLAGTVSKKMNLKLESEKVDGERVYRIAQAKKTGVHAAGDRPGA' A
#
# COMPACT_ATOMS: atom_id res chain seq x y z
N MET A 1 -13.13 10.22 -6.60
CA MET A 1 -11.77 10.81 -6.76
C MET A 1 -11.83 12.20 -7.42
N LYS A 2 -12.59 13.17 -6.88
CA LYS A 2 -12.78 14.49 -7.53
C LYS A 2 -12.00 15.65 -6.88
N LEU A 3 -11.47 15.44 -5.67
CA LEU A 3 -10.81 16.50 -4.88
C LEU A 3 -9.32 16.67 -5.18
N THR A 4 -8.62 15.62 -5.63
CA THR A 4 -7.18 15.68 -5.96
C THR A 4 -6.87 15.49 -7.44
N GLY A 5 -7.83 15.03 -8.25
CA GLY A 5 -7.61 14.70 -9.67
C GLY A 5 -6.75 13.44 -9.91
N TRP A 6 -6.36 12.72 -8.86
CA TRP A 6 -5.48 11.56 -9.01
C TRP A 6 -6.26 10.32 -9.49
N GLN A 7 -5.69 9.63 -10.48
CA GLN A 7 -6.14 8.31 -10.89
C GLN A 7 -5.75 7.25 -9.87
N GLY A 8 -6.54 6.19 -9.75
CA GLY A 8 -6.30 5.10 -8.81
C GLY A 8 -4.91 4.47 -8.96
N HIS A 9 -4.37 4.35 -10.18
CA HIS A 9 -3.01 3.82 -10.39
C HIS A 9 -1.92 4.80 -9.90
N SER A 10 -2.14 6.11 -9.99
CA SER A 10 -1.16 7.14 -9.59
C SER A 10 -1.03 7.17 -8.06
N VAL A 11 -2.15 7.07 -7.36
CA VAL A 11 -2.19 6.94 -5.89
C VAL A 11 -1.39 5.72 -5.43
N ARG A 12 -1.59 4.57 -6.08
CA ARG A 12 -0.88 3.32 -5.75
C ARG A 12 0.63 3.45 -6.00
N GLY A 13 1.03 4.06 -7.11
CA GLY A 13 2.43 4.30 -7.45
C GLY A 13 3.13 5.22 -6.45
N PHE A 14 2.49 6.31 -6.05
CA PHE A 14 3.03 7.24 -5.05
C PHE A 14 3.19 6.60 -3.67
N LEU A 15 2.17 5.88 -3.21
CA LEU A 15 2.21 5.18 -1.92
C LEU A 15 3.35 4.14 -1.88
N ALA A 16 3.50 3.31 -2.91
CA ALA A 16 4.57 2.31 -2.94
C ALA A 16 5.97 2.92 -3.16
N GLY A 17 6.09 3.96 -3.99
CA GLY A 17 7.38 4.54 -4.35
C GLY A 17 7.90 5.54 -3.33
N THR A 18 7.07 6.48 -2.89
CA THR A 18 7.50 7.55 -1.98
C THR A 18 7.31 7.13 -0.53
N VAL A 19 6.11 6.67 -0.16
CA VAL A 19 5.79 6.39 1.24
C VAL A 19 6.53 5.13 1.71
N SER A 20 6.53 4.05 0.92
CA SER A 20 7.26 2.84 1.33
C SER A 20 8.77 2.95 1.10
N LYS A 21 9.23 3.30 -0.11
CA LYS A 21 10.68 3.25 -0.42
C LYS A 21 11.45 4.48 0.04
N LYS A 22 10.98 5.71 -0.25
CA LYS A 22 11.72 6.93 0.13
C LYS A 22 11.61 7.26 1.61
N MET A 23 10.43 7.10 2.21
CA MET A 23 10.21 7.39 3.62
C MET A 23 10.49 6.19 4.53
N ASN A 24 10.81 5.02 3.97
CA ASN A 24 11.06 3.76 4.68
C ASN A 24 9.94 3.38 5.66
N LEU A 25 8.68 3.70 5.30
CA LEU A 25 7.51 3.41 6.12
C LEU A 25 6.88 2.10 5.68
N LYS A 26 6.45 1.29 6.65
CA LYS A 26 5.72 0.07 6.34
C LYS A 26 4.31 0.45 5.88
N LEU A 27 4.03 0.20 4.60
CA LEU A 27 2.72 0.43 4.01
C LEU A 27 1.99 -0.91 3.90
N GLU A 28 0.83 -0.99 4.53
CA GLU A 28 -0.10 -2.10 4.44
C GLU A 28 -1.15 -1.80 3.38
N SER A 29 -1.50 -2.82 2.61
CA SER A 29 -2.59 -2.75 1.64
C SER A 29 -3.59 -3.84 1.94
N GLU A 30 -4.82 -3.45 2.22
CA GLU A 30 -5.91 -4.37 2.50
C GLU A 30 -7.04 -4.14 1.50
N LYS A 31 -7.75 -5.20 1.12
CA LYS A 31 -8.96 -5.09 0.31
C LYS A 31 -10.15 -5.28 1.24
N VAL A 32 -10.84 -4.19 1.55
CA VAL A 32 -12.02 -4.15 2.42
C VAL A 32 -13.22 -3.81 1.55
N ASP A 33 -14.22 -4.69 1.52
CA ASP A 33 -15.49 -4.48 0.80
C ASP A 33 -15.34 -4.05 -0.67
N GLY A 34 -14.35 -4.63 -1.36
CA GLY A 34 -14.08 -4.32 -2.77
C GLY A 34 -13.22 -3.07 -3.00
N GLU A 35 -12.99 -2.26 -1.98
CA GLU A 35 -12.11 -1.10 -2.01
C GLU A 35 -10.74 -1.43 -1.43
N ARG A 36 -9.68 -0.82 -1.99
CA ARG A 36 -8.31 -1.08 -1.55
C ARG A 36 -7.85 0.02 -0.61
N VAL A 37 -7.75 -0.30 0.67
CA VAL A 37 -7.35 0.58 1.74
C VAL A 37 -5.85 0.49 1.94
N TYR A 38 -5.22 1.64 2.15
CA TYR A 38 -3.79 1.75 2.42
C TYR A 38 -3.58 2.33 3.80
N ARG A 39 -2.72 1.69 4.60
CA ARG A 39 -2.41 2.15 5.96
C ARG A 39 -0.90 2.18 6.17
N ILE A 40 -0.41 3.23 6.81
CA ILE A 40 0.96 3.26 7.32
C ILE A 40 0.95 2.51 8.65
N ALA A 41 1.58 1.34 8.70
CA ALA A 41 1.74 0.60 9.93
C ALA A 41 2.71 1.36 10.84
N GLN A 42 2.32 1.59 12.10
CA GLN A 42 3.26 2.07 13.10
C GLN A 42 4.41 1.07 13.20
N ALA A 43 5.64 1.57 13.23
CA ALA A 43 6.86 0.77 13.16
C ALA A 43 6.95 -0.23 14.33
N LYS A 44 6.29 -1.38 14.20
CA LYS A 44 6.66 -2.56 14.97
C LYS A 44 7.96 -3.05 14.35
N LYS A 45 9.06 -2.88 15.09
CA LYS A 45 10.38 -3.38 14.71
C LYS A 45 10.24 -4.81 14.18
N THR A 46 10.85 -5.03 13.02
CA THR A 46 11.33 -6.30 12.45
C THR A 46 10.31 -7.36 12.03
N GLY A 47 10.53 -7.88 10.82
CA GLY A 47 9.92 -9.09 10.28
C GLY A 47 9.69 -8.99 8.77
N VAL A 48 10.74 -9.26 7.98
CA VAL A 48 10.68 -9.46 6.53
C VAL A 48 9.64 -10.53 6.21
N HIS A 49 8.52 -10.17 5.58
CA HIS A 49 7.61 -11.09 4.87
C HIS A 49 6.76 -10.27 3.90
N ALA A 50 6.44 -10.67 2.68
CA ALA A 50 6.98 -11.63 1.73
C ALA A 50 6.25 -11.23 0.44
N ALA A 51 6.98 -10.94 -0.63
CA ALA A 51 6.36 -10.77 -1.92
C ALA A 51 5.81 -12.14 -2.35
N GLY A 52 4.50 -12.23 -2.61
CA GLY A 52 3.89 -13.38 -3.26
C GLY A 52 2.96 -14.20 -2.36
N ASP A 53 1.71 -13.75 -2.24
CA ASP A 53 0.60 -14.66 -2.04
C ASP A 53 -0.44 -14.35 -3.13
N ARG A 54 -0.45 -15.18 -4.17
CA ARG A 54 -1.60 -15.38 -5.06
C ARG A 54 -2.02 -16.84 -4.83
N PRO A 55 -3.10 -17.12 -4.09
CA PRO A 55 -3.73 -18.43 -4.17
C PRO A 55 -4.51 -18.49 -5.49
N GLY A 56 -4.41 -19.63 -6.17
CA GLY A 56 -5.01 -19.85 -7.46
C GLY A 56 -6.54 -19.80 -7.46
N ALA A 57 -7.07 -19.26 -8.55
CA ALA A 57 -8.25 -19.70 -9.27
C ALA A 57 -8.14 -19.15 -10.70
#